data_AF-A0A3B8V9W9-F1
#
_entry.id   AF-A0A3B8V9W9-F1
#
_cell.length_a   1.000
_cell.length_b   1.000
_cell.length_c   1.000
_cell.angle_alpha   90.00
_cell.angle_beta   90.00
_cell.angle_gamma   90.00
#
_symmetry.space_group_name_H-M   'P 1'
#
loop_
_entity.id
_entity.type
_entity.pdbx_description
1 polymer ?
#
loop_
_entity_poly.entity_id
_entity_poly.type
_entity_poly.pdbx_seq_one_letter_code
_entity_poly.pdbx_strand_id
1 'polypeptide(L)' 'MLLFNVQTDTLTQAYSDKWDGPTQDEGAFIDFMTSNDMIFVVLGVSLIIWFVLLFFITRTEKKLAIIEASLKNLK' A
#
# COMPACT_ATOMS: atom_id res chain seq x y z
N MET A 1 -34.02 -35.79 6.03
CA MET A 1 -33.31 -35.34 4.82
C MET A 1 -33.32 -33.83 4.88
N LEU A 2 -32.18 -33.21 5.25
CA LEU A 2 -32.02 -31.77 5.09
C LEU A 2 -32.08 -31.44 3.59
N LEU A 3 -32.27 -30.17 3.23
CA LEU A 3 -31.52 -29.43 2.19
C LEU A 3 -32.35 -28.24 1.66
N PHE A 4 -31.98 -27.07 2.18
CA PHE A 4 -31.88 -25.76 1.51
C PHE A 4 -33.10 -25.19 0.79
N ASN A 5 -33.88 -24.41 1.55
CA ASN A 5 -34.71 -23.34 0.97
C ASN A 5 -33.77 -22.21 0.57
N VAL A 6 -33.37 -22.14 -0.70
CA VAL A 6 -32.60 -21.01 -1.26
C VAL A 6 -33.58 -19.86 -1.48
N GLN A 7 -34.00 -19.23 -0.39
CA GLN A 7 -34.62 -17.91 -0.47
C GLN A 7 -33.49 -16.94 -0.76
N THR A 8 -33.29 -16.66 -2.05
CA THR A 8 -32.45 -15.56 -2.49
C THR A 8 -33.04 -14.28 -1.92
N ASP A 9 -32.31 -13.65 -1.01
CA ASP A 9 -32.70 -12.36 -0.43
C ASP A 9 -33.04 -11.37 -1.54
N THR A 10 -34.08 -10.57 -1.33
CA THR A 10 -34.53 -9.54 -2.29
C THR A 10 -33.41 -8.55 -2.64
N LEU A 11 -32.41 -8.41 -1.75
CA LEU A 11 -31.19 -7.65 -2.00
C LEU A 11 -30.28 -8.35 -3.01
N THR A 12 -30.09 -9.67 -2.93
CA THR A 12 -29.28 -10.42 -3.91
C THR A 12 -29.86 -10.32 -5.31
N GLN A 13 -31.20 -10.36 -5.43
CA GLN A 13 -31.87 -10.21 -6.73
C GLN A 13 -31.86 -8.77 -7.25
N ALA A 14 -31.92 -7.76 -6.36
CA ALA A 14 -31.89 -6.34 -6.75
C ALA A 14 -30.48 -5.82 -7.10
N TYR A 15 -29.42 -6.46 -6.57
CA TYR A 15 -28.04 -6.05 -6.78
C TYR A 15 -27.25 -6.98 -7.73
N SER A 16 -27.79 -8.14 -8.15
CA SER A 16 -27.12 -9.04 -9.10
C SER A 16 -26.91 -8.41 -10.48
N ASP A 17 -27.85 -7.56 -10.93
CA ASP A 17 -27.72 -6.83 -12.21
C ASP A 17 -26.66 -5.72 -12.14
N LYS A 18 -26.23 -5.31 -10.95
CA LYS A 18 -25.10 -4.38 -10.76
C LYS A 18 -23.74 -5.07 -10.71
N TRP A 19 -23.72 -6.40 -10.83
CA TRP A 19 -22.52 -7.21 -10.96
C TRP A 19 -22.18 -7.51 -12.43
N ASP A 20 -22.77 -6.77 -13.36
CA ASP A 20 -22.20 -6.62 -14.70
C ASP A 20 -21.02 -5.65 -14.57
N GLY A 21 -19.82 -6.23 -14.41
CA GLY A 21 -18.57 -5.48 -14.29
C GLY A 21 -18.42 -4.54 -15.50
N PRO A 22 -17.93 -3.31 -15.29
CA PRO A 22 -17.83 -2.35 -16.36
C PRO A 22 -17.03 -2.93 -17.53
N THR A 23 -17.70 -3.11 -18.67
CA THR A 23 -17.06 -3.30 -19.98
C THR A 23 -16.54 -1.95 -20.45
N GLN A 24 -15.48 -1.49 -19.81
CA GLN A 24 -14.84 -0.24 -20.17
C GLN A 24 -13.36 -0.42 -19.89
N ASP A 25 -12.55 -0.46 -20.95
CA ASP A 25 -11.10 -0.57 -20.94
C ASP A 25 -10.47 0.04 -19.68
N GLU A 26 -10.35 -0.78 -18.64
CA GLU A 26 -9.69 -0.41 -17.40
C GLU A 26 -8.21 -0.44 -17.76
N GLY A 27 -7.69 0.73 -18.17
CA GLY A 27 -6.30 0.86 -18.58
C GLY A 27 -5.40 0.18 -17.55
N ALA A 28 -4.34 -0.50 -18.00
CA ALA A 28 -3.50 -1.45 -17.26
C ALA A 28 -3.10 -1.07 -15.81
N PHE A 29 -3.23 0.21 -15.46
CA PHE A 29 -3.12 0.74 -14.12
C PHE A 29 -4.24 0.29 -13.15
N ILE A 30 -5.50 0.16 -13.60
CA ILE A 30 -6.65 -0.20 -12.76
C ILE A 30 -6.76 -1.73 -12.58
N ASP A 31 -6.33 -2.53 -13.56
CA ASP A 31 -6.28 -4.01 -13.46
C ASP A 31 -5.12 -4.49 -12.56
N PHE A 32 -4.06 -3.68 -12.43
CA PHE A 32 -3.06 -3.84 -11.37
C PHE A 32 -3.73 -3.67 -9.99
N MET A 33 -4.47 -2.55 -9.80
CA MET A 33 -5.51 -2.21 -8.78
C MET A 33 -6.22 -3.33 -8.02
N THR A 34 -6.74 -4.28 -8.77
CA THR A 34 -7.78 -5.22 -8.30
C THR A 34 -7.24 -6.62 -8.07
N SER A 35 -6.04 -6.94 -8.57
CA SER A 35 -5.34 -8.20 -8.31
C SER A 35 -4.40 -8.07 -7.11
N ASN A 36 -4.83 -8.44 -5.89
CA ASN A 36 -3.96 -8.42 -4.69
C ASN A 36 -3.30 -7.04 -4.39
N ASP A 37 -3.77 -5.95 -4.98
CA ASP A 37 -2.92 -4.77 -5.21
C ASP A 37 -2.65 -3.85 -4.02
N MET A 38 -3.45 -3.94 -2.96
CA MET A 38 -3.16 -3.24 -1.71
C MET A 38 -1.78 -3.62 -1.16
N ILE A 39 -1.31 -4.85 -1.43
CA ILE A 39 0.01 -5.29 -0.98
C ILE A 39 1.14 -4.47 -1.62
N PHE A 40 1.03 -4.12 -2.91
CA PHE A 40 2.09 -3.41 -3.62
C PHE A 40 2.18 -1.95 -3.19
N VAL A 41 1.04 -1.30 -2.95
CA VAL A 41 1.00 0.07 -2.41
C VAL A 41 1.59 0.12 -0.99
N VAL A 42 1.17 -0.79 -0.10
CA VAL A 42 1.68 -0.82 1.28
C VAL A 42 3.16 -1.21 1.32
N LEU A 43 3.58 -2.20 0.52
CA LEU A 43 4.98 -2.61 0.40
C LEU A 43 5.82 -1.44 -0.13
N GLY A 44 5.36 -0.75 -1.17
CA GLY A 44 6.00 0.44 -1.72
C GLY A 44 6.15 1.57 -0.70
N VAL A 45 5.08 1.96 -0.01
CA VAL A 45 5.13 3.00 1.02
C VAL A 45 6.04 2.58 2.18
N SER A 46 6.00 1.32 2.62
CA SER A 46 6.88 0.83 3.69
C SER A 46 8.35 0.91 3.29
N LEU A 47 8.69 0.51 2.07
CA LEU A 47 10.06 0.51 1.57
C LEU A 47 10.59 1.94 1.43
N ILE A 48 9.74 2.87 0.99
CA ILE A 48 10.05 4.30 0.91
C ILE A 48 10.32 4.85 2.31
N ILE A 49 9.46 4.54 3.30
CA ILE A 49 9.66 4.99 4.68
C ILE A 49 11.00 4.49 5.23
N TRP A 50 11.31 3.21 5.04
CA TRP A 50 12.60 2.63 5.44
C TRP A 50 13.78 3.32 4.79
N PHE A 51 13.70 3.57 3.48
CA PHE A 51 14.75 4.26 2.73
C PHE A 51 14.99 5.67 3.27
N VAL A 52 13.91 6.42 3.50
CA VAL A 52 13.97 7.78 4.06
C VAL A 52 14.57 7.77 5.47
N LEU A 53 14.14 6.84 6.34
CA LEU A 53 14.69 6.68 7.69
C LEU A 53 16.19 6.41 7.67
N LEU A 54 16.65 5.44 6.89
CA LEU A 54 18.07 5.12 6.77
C LEU A 54 18.87 6.29 6.21
N PHE A 55 18.34 6.98 5.20
CA PHE A 55 18.96 8.17 4.64
C PHE A 55 19.12 9.27 5.69
N PHE A 56 18.09 9.53 6.50
CA PHE A 56 18.15 10.55 7.55
C PHE A 56 19.12 10.17 8.68
N ILE A 57 19.14 8.91 9.11
CA ILE A 57 20.09 8.44 10.13
C ILE A 57 21.52 8.64 9.65
N THR A 58 21.87 8.10 8.48
CA THR A 58 23.22 8.22 7.93
C THR A 58 23.63 9.67 7.65
N ARG A 59 22.70 10.53 7.22
CA ARG A 59 22.94 11.96 7.04
C ARG A 59 23.20 12.68 8.36
N THR A 60 22.47 12.32 9.42
CA THR A 60 22.57 12.94 10.74
C THR A 60 23.87 12.53 11.42
N GLU A 61 24.23 11.25 11.36
CA GLU A 61 25.51 10.73 11.88
C GLU A 61 26.71 11.46 11.27
N LYS A 62 26.72 11.64 9.94
CA LYS A 62 27.80 12.38 9.26
C LYS A 62 27.91 13.82 9.77
N LYS A 63 26.79 14.48 10.00
CA LYS A 63 26.77 15.86 10.51
C LYS A 63 27.27 15.93 11.95
N LEU A 64 26.86 14.99 12.80
CA LEU A 64 27.33 14.88 14.18
C LEU A 64 28.85 14.65 14.23
N ALA A 65 29.36 13.71 13.42
CA ALA A 65 30.79 13.43 13.36
C ALA A 65 31.65 14.65 12.98
N ILE A 66 31.18 15.48 12.04
CA ILE A 66 31.88 16.71 11.64
C ILE A 66 31.90 17.72 12.80
N ILE A 67 30.79 17.88 13.52
CA ILE A 67 30.68 18.80 14.66
C ILE A 67 31.58 18.31 15.81
N GLU A 68 31.55 17.02 16.12
CA GLU A 68 32.42 16.42 17.13
C GLU A 68 33.90 16.57 16.80
N ALA A 69 34.29 16.33 15.54
CA ALA A 69 35.66 16.53 15.08
C ALA A 69 36.10 18.00 15.21
N SER A 70 35.20 18.94 14.88
CA SER A 70 35.46 20.38 15.01
C SER A 70 35.64 20.79 16.46
N LEU A 71 34.77 20.30 17.36
CA LEU A 71 34.88 20.55 18.80
C LEU A 71 36.14 19.94 19.42
N LYS A 72 36.53 18.74 18.97
CA LYS A 72 37.75 18.07 19.45
C LYS A 72 39.02 18.82 19.05
N ASN A 73 39.05 19.42 17.86
CA ASN A 73 40.18 20.23 17.41
C ASN A 73 40.23 21.63 18.04
N LEU A 74 39.13 22.10 18.63
CA LEU A 74 39.05 23.41 19.29
C LEU A 74 39.54 23.39 20.75
N LYS A 75 39.78 22.20 21.32
CA LYS A 75 40.22 21.98 22.70
C LYS A 75 41.65 21.49 22.73
#